data_AF-A0A2P8FP51-F1
#
_entry.id   AF-A0A2P8FP51-F1
#
_cell.length_a   1.000
_cell.length_b   1.000
_cell.length_c   1.000
_cell.angle_alpha   90.00
_cell.angle_beta   90.00
_cell.angle_gamma   90.00
#
_symmetry.space_group_name_H-M   'P 1'
#
loop_
_entity.id
_entity.type
_entity.pdbx_description
1 polymer ?
#
loop_
_entity_poly.entity_id
_entity_poly.type
_entity_poly.pdbx_seq_one_letter_code
_entity_poly.pdbx_strand_id
1 'polypeptide(L)'
;MTITEEDLKKAVDEAVDKATKGLKEKNAELLGKLKEEKETREASEEAKRIAEEEAANKSGDIEKIKQQLEAKHKRELDTASDKATKAEARLNQVLIDNGLTDALIKAKIAPQFLEMAKDHIKARHTPEIGEVDGAVTALIGGKAIGEFITEWSQGDSGKHFIAAPTNGGGGSNGSNSQGKAQTATANMGGTREERTAAIAQKFQLSDK
;
A
#
# COMPACT_ATOMS: atom_id res chain seq x y z
N MET A 1 -1.89 -44.72 0.94
CA MET A 1 -2.12 -43.41 1.58
C MET A 1 -0.94 -42.54 1.21
N THR A 2 -1.12 -41.61 0.27
CA THR A 2 -0.10 -40.62 -0.10
C THR A 2 -0.27 -39.42 0.82
N ILE A 3 0.71 -39.17 1.69
CA ILE A 3 0.77 -37.94 2.49
C ILE A 3 1.07 -36.80 1.52
N THR A 4 0.23 -35.77 1.51
CA THR A 4 0.42 -34.61 0.64
C THR A 4 1.39 -33.62 1.29
N GLU A 5 1.96 -32.72 0.49
CA GLU A 5 2.84 -31.65 0.98
C GLU A 5 2.12 -30.73 1.98
N GLU A 6 0.80 -30.56 1.81
CA GLU A 6 -0.07 -29.78 2.69
C GLU A 6 -0.27 -30.47 4.06
N ASP A 7 -0.41 -31.80 4.07
CA ASP A 7 -0.47 -32.59 5.31
C ASP A 7 0.84 -32.50 6.10
N LEU A 8 1.98 -32.52 5.40
CA LEU A 8 3.31 -32.38 5.98
C LEU A 8 3.51 -30.99 6.60
N LYS A 9 3.11 -29.93 5.89
CA LYS A 9 3.21 -28.55 6.38
C LYS A 9 2.36 -28.34 7.64
N LYS A 10 1.13 -28.85 7.64
CA LYS A 10 0.23 -28.76 8.79
C LYS A 10 0.79 -29.48 10.02
N ALA A 11 1.39 -30.67 9.84
CA ALA A 11 2.03 -31.40 10.93
C ALA A 11 3.25 -30.66 11.51
N VAL A 12 4.03 -29.98 10.65
CA VAL A 12 5.15 -29.13 11.07
C VAL A 12 4.64 -27.90 11.83
N ASP A 13 3.63 -27.21 11.32
CA ASP A 13 3.04 -26.03 11.96
C ASP A 13 2.44 -26.39 13.34
N GLU A 14 1.73 -27.51 13.44
CA GLU A 14 1.19 -28.01 14.73
C GLU A 14 2.32 -28.39 15.72
N ALA A 15 3.40 -29.01 15.24
CA ALA A 15 4.56 -29.33 16.08
C ALA A 15 5.29 -28.06 16.56
N VAL A 16 5.45 -27.06 15.68
CA VAL A 16 6.04 -25.76 16.01
C VAL A 16 5.15 -24.98 16.98
N ASP A 17 3.84 -24.94 16.77
CA ASP A 17 2.93 -24.28 17.71
C ASP A 17 2.90 -24.98 19.06
N LYS A 18 2.90 -26.31 19.10
CA LYS A 18 2.98 -27.06 20.36
C LYS A 18 4.30 -26.79 21.10
N ALA A 19 5.43 -26.72 20.40
CA ALA A 19 6.73 -26.42 20.97
C ALA A 19 6.86 -24.95 21.40
N THR A 20 6.24 -24.01 20.67
CA THR A 20 6.37 -22.56 20.92
C THR A 20 5.28 -21.99 21.80
N LYS A 21 4.13 -22.66 22.00
CA LYS A 21 3.00 -22.15 22.78
C LYS A 21 3.38 -21.76 24.19
N GLY A 22 4.06 -22.64 24.93
CA GLY A 22 4.52 -22.33 26.29
C GLY A 22 5.50 -21.15 26.32
N LEU A 23 6.35 -21.03 25.29
CA LEU A 23 7.28 -19.91 25.14
C LEU A 23 6.53 -18.60 24.82
N LYS A 24 5.53 -18.63 23.93
CA LYS A 24 4.67 -17.49 23.57
C LYS A 24 3.87 -17.01 24.79
N GLU A 25 3.29 -17.93 25.55
CA GLU A 25 2.55 -17.62 26.79
C GLU A 25 3.46 -16.99 27.85
N LYS A 26 4.63 -17.58 28.10
CA LYS A 26 5.63 -17.03 29.04
C LYS A 26 6.13 -15.66 28.59
N ASN A 27 6.34 -15.48 27.30
CA ASN A 27 6.78 -14.20 26.75
C ASN A 27 5.71 -13.12 26.95
N ALA A 28 4.43 -13.42 26.67
CA ALA A 28 3.33 -12.50 26.90
C ALA A 28 3.18 -12.16 28.40
N GLU A 29 3.28 -13.14 29.29
CA GLU A 29 3.25 -12.94 30.75
C GLU A 29 4.39 -12.03 31.21
N LEU A 30 5.62 -12.30 30.77
CA LEU A 30 6.80 -11.52 31.13
C LEU A 30 6.75 -10.10 30.59
N LEU A 31 6.24 -9.90 29.37
CA LEU A 31 6.02 -8.56 28.82
C LEU A 31 4.97 -7.79 29.62
N GLY A 32 3.90 -8.46 30.05
CA GLY A 32 2.89 -7.86 30.93
C GLY A 32 3.48 -7.39 32.26
N LYS A 33 4.20 -8.28 32.97
CA LYS A 33 4.88 -7.95 34.23
C LYS A 33 5.92 -6.86 34.07
N LEU A 34 6.70 -6.89 32.98
CA LEU A 34 7.70 -5.86 32.70
C LEU A 34 7.07 -4.48 32.52
N LYS A 35 5.89 -4.42 31.90
CA LYS A 35 5.14 -3.17 31.74
C LYS A 35 4.60 -2.66 33.07
N GLU A 36 3.98 -3.53 33.86
CA GLU A 36 3.45 -3.20 35.19
C GLU A 36 4.55 -2.73 36.16
N GLU A 37 5.70 -3.41 36.15
CA GLU A 37 6.87 -3.03 36.96
C GLU A 37 7.41 -1.66 36.54
N LYS A 38 7.47 -1.38 35.24
CA LYS A 38 7.89 -0.06 34.73
C LYS A 38 6.93 1.04 35.18
N GLU A 39 5.62 0.84 35.02
CA GLU A 39 4.60 1.81 35.43
C GLU A 39 4.64 2.05 36.95
N THR A 40 4.79 0.99 37.74
CA THR A 40 4.91 1.07 39.21
C THR A 40 6.16 1.82 39.63
N ARG A 41 7.30 1.54 38.99
CA ARG A 41 8.55 2.23 39.25
C ARG A 41 8.47 3.71 38.90
N GLU A 42 7.94 4.06 37.74
CA GLU A 42 7.75 5.45 37.31
C GLU A 42 6.84 6.21 38.29
N ALA A 43 5.72 5.60 38.71
CA ALA A 43 4.81 6.19 39.70
C ALA A 43 5.49 6.38 41.07
N SER A 44 6.33 5.43 41.51
CA SER A 44 7.08 5.54 42.76
C SER A 44 8.14 6.62 42.71
N GLU A 45 8.89 6.73 41.61
CA GLU A 45 9.89 7.78 41.40
C GLU A 45 9.24 9.17 41.34
N GLU A 46 8.07 9.29 40.70
CA GLU A 46 7.27 10.52 40.67
C GLU A 46 6.80 10.92 42.07
N ALA A 47 6.22 9.98 42.83
CA ALA A 47 5.72 10.25 44.18
C ALA A 47 6.85 10.70 45.13
N LYS A 48 8.05 10.10 45.02
CA LYS A 48 9.22 10.53 45.76
C LYS A 48 9.64 11.95 45.39
N ARG A 49 9.65 12.28 44.09
CA ARG A 49 10.01 13.62 43.63
C ARG A 49 9.03 14.69 44.14
N ILE A 50 7.72 14.42 44.10
CA ILE A 50 6.69 15.31 44.62
C ILE A 50 6.87 15.52 46.13
N ALA A 51 7.10 14.44 46.89
CA ALA A 51 7.33 14.53 48.34
C ALA A 51 8.59 15.35 48.68
N GLU A 52 9.67 15.19 47.91
CA GLU A 52 10.90 15.97 48.09
C GLU A 52 10.73 17.45 47.70
N GLU A 53 9.95 17.74 46.65
CA GLU A 53 9.61 19.10 46.22
C GLU A 53 8.74 19.81 47.26
N GLU A 54 7.72 19.14 47.80
CA GLU A 54 6.91 19.66 48.90
C GLU A 54 7.74 19.92 50.16
N ALA A 55 8.65 19.01 50.52
CA ALA A 55 9.53 19.19 51.67
C ALA A 55 10.48 20.37 51.49
N ALA A 56 11.09 20.53 50.30
CA ALA A 56 11.95 21.65 49.97
C ALA A 56 11.18 22.98 50.04
N ASN A 57 10.00 23.05 49.45
CA ASN A 57 9.11 24.21 49.49
C ASN A 57 8.69 24.59 50.91
N LYS A 58 8.35 23.60 51.77
CA LYS A 58 7.99 23.83 53.18
C LYS A 58 9.18 24.29 54.02
N SER A 59 10.39 23.80 53.72
CA SER A 59 11.62 24.16 54.42
C SER A 59 12.24 25.50 53.98
N GLY A 60 11.78 26.07 52.85
CA GLY A 60 12.36 27.29 52.29
C GLY A 60 13.79 27.10 51.75
N ASP A 61 14.19 25.86 51.44
CA ASP A 61 15.52 25.54 50.90
C ASP A 61 15.61 25.94 49.41
N ILE A 62 15.93 27.22 49.19
CA ILE A 62 16.00 27.85 47.87
C ILE A 62 16.97 27.12 46.93
N GLU A 63 18.07 26.58 47.45
CA GLU A 63 19.08 25.90 46.64
C GLU A 63 18.55 24.55 46.13
N LYS A 64 17.89 23.79 47.00
CA LYS A 64 17.23 22.54 46.62
C LYS A 64 16.08 22.78 45.63
N ILE A 65 15.30 23.84 45.82
CA ILE A 65 14.23 24.24 44.90
C ILE A 65 14.81 24.58 43.52
N LYS A 66 15.89 25.35 43.44
CA LYS A 66 16.56 25.67 42.16
C LYS A 66 17.06 24.42 41.45
N GLN A 67 17.73 23.52 42.16
CA GLN A 67 18.22 22.25 41.59
C GLN A 67 17.08 21.38 41.07
N GLN A 68 15.97 21.28 41.82
CA GLN A 68 14.78 20.54 41.38
C GLN A 68 14.15 21.18 40.14
N LEU A 69 14.08 22.51 40.09
CA LEU A 69 13.51 23.26 38.97
C LEU A 69 14.36 23.11 37.70
N GLU A 70 15.69 23.23 37.81
CA GLU A 70 16.62 22.98 36.71
C GLU A 70 16.52 21.54 36.19
N ALA A 71 16.47 20.56 37.09
CA ALA A 71 16.31 19.16 36.72
C ALA A 71 14.95 18.89 36.03
N LYS A 72 13.87 19.55 36.48
CA LYS A 72 12.55 19.46 35.88
C LYS A 72 12.54 20.07 34.48
N HIS A 73 13.03 21.30 34.33
CA HIS A 73 13.08 21.96 33.03
C HIS A 73 13.97 21.22 32.03
N LYS A 74 15.11 20.66 32.46
CA LYS A 74 15.94 19.82 31.60
C LYS A 74 15.17 18.61 31.09
N ARG A 75 14.50 17.87 31.98
CA ARG A 75 13.66 16.71 31.59
C ARG A 75 12.51 17.10 30.67
N GLU A 76 11.85 18.23 30.93
CA GLU A 76 10.76 18.74 30.09
C GLU A 76 11.28 19.12 28.70
N LEU A 77 12.45 19.75 28.62
CA LEU A 77 13.08 20.14 27.37
C LEU A 77 13.51 18.91 26.56
N ASP A 78 14.16 17.93 27.21
CA ASP A 78 14.54 16.66 26.58
C ASP A 78 13.28 15.92 26.06
N THR A 79 12.22 15.86 26.87
CA THR A 79 10.95 15.21 26.49
C THR A 79 10.26 15.95 25.34
N ALA A 80 10.27 17.28 25.35
CA ALA A 80 9.68 18.10 24.30
C ALA A 80 10.48 17.98 22.99
N SER A 81 11.81 17.97 23.08
CA SER A 81 12.70 17.75 21.94
C SER A 81 12.47 16.38 21.31
N ASP A 82 12.43 15.32 22.12
CA ASP A 82 12.13 13.96 21.66
C ASP A 82 10.76 13.86 20.96
N LYS A 83 9.74 14.53 21.52
CA LYS A 83 8.40 14.58 20.92
C LYS A 83 8.43 15.33 19.59
N ALA A 84 9.15 16.45 19.51
CA ALA A 84 9.29 17.25 18.30
C ALA A 84 9.97 16.43 17.19
N THR A 85 11.11 15.79 17.48
CA THR A 85 11.82 14.94 16.50
C THR A 85 10.97 13.76 16.01
N LYS A 86 10.23 13.10 16.92
CA LYS A 86 9.32 12.00 16.54
C LYS A 86 8.13 12.51 15.71
N ALA A 87 7.57 13.66 16.04
CA ALA A 87 6.48 14.27 15.29
C ALA A 87 6.93 14.68 13.89
N GLU A 88 8.11 15.28 13.78
CA GLU A 88 8.73 15.66 12.51
C GLU A 88 9.02 14.44 11.64
N ALA A 89 9.63 13.39 12.20
CA ALA A 89 9.86 12.14 11.46
C ALA A 89 8.55 11.51 10.93
N ARG A 90 7.48 11.52 11.73
CA ARG A 90 6.15 11.04 11.30
C ARG A 90 5.54 11.93 10.23
N LEU A 91 5.65 13.25 10.39
CA LEU A 91 5.14 14.21 9.40
C LEU A 91 5.84 14.02 8.06
N ASN A 92 7.17 13.89 8.08
CA ASN A 92 8.00 13.65 6.90
C ASN A 92 7.59 12.35 6.20
N GLN A 93 7.40 11.27 6.97
CA GLN A 93 6.91 10.00 6.45
C GLN A 93 5.54 10.13 5.78
N VAL A 94 4.58 10.80 6.43
CA VAL A 94 3.23 11.03 5.87
C VAL A 94 3.29 11.88 4.61
N LEU A 95 4.12 12.91 4.58
CA LEU A 95 4.28 13.78 3.41
C LEU A 95 4.85 13.01 2.21
N ILE A 96 5.87 12.19 2.44
CA ILE A 96 6.44 11.30 1.42
C ILE A 96 5.38 10.30 0.93
N ASP A 97 4.64 9.66 1.85
CA ASP A 97 3.68 8.62 1.52
C ASP A 97 2.50 9.14 0.71
N ASN A 98 1.96 10.29 1.11
CA ASN A 98 0.91 10.97 0.37
C ASN A 98 1.42 11.48 -0.97
N GLY A 99 2.62 12.10 -1.00
CA GLY A 99 3.24 12.57 -2.23
C GLY A 99 3.47 11.46 -3.25
N LEU A 100 3.96 10.29 -2.81
CA LEU A 100 4.10 9.10 -3.64
C LEU A 100 2.75 8.61 -4.15
N THR A 101 1.76 8.50 -3.26
CA THR A 101 0.42 8.01 -3.62
C THR A 101 -0.22 8.90 -4.68
N ASP A 102 -0.21 10.21 -4.46
CA ASP A 102 -0.77 11.19 -5.40
C ASP A 102 -0.05 11.17 -6.75
N ALA A 103 1.28 11.07 -6.73
CA ALA A 103 2.08 11.02 -7.95
C ALA A 103 1.83 9.73 -8.75
N LEU A 104 1.73 8.57 -8.08
CA LEU A 104 1.42 7.29 -8.72
C LEU A 104 0.02 7.27 -9.33
N ILE A 105 -0.97 7.84 -8.63
CA ILE A 105 -2.33 8.01 -9.17
C ILE A 105 -2.33 8.90 -10.41
N LYS A 106 -1.60 10.03 -10.38
CA LYS A 106 -1.45 10.93 -11.53
C LYS A 106 -0.76 10.25 -12.71
N ALA A 107 0.24 9.42 -12.43
CA ALA A 107 0.94 8.58 -13.42
C ALA A 107 0.09 7.39 -13.94
N LYS A 108 -1.18 7.29 -13.54
CA LYS A 108 -2.12 6.25 -13.98
C LYS A 108 -1.67 4.83 -13.66
N ILE A 109 -0.95 4.66 -12.55
CA ILE A 109 -0.66 3.33 -12.02
C ILE A 109 -1.97 2.62 -11.68
N ALA A 110 -2.05 1.34 -12.04
CA ALA A 110 -3.25 0.55 -11.79
C ALA A 110 -3.50 0.45 -10.27
N PRO A 111 -4.75 0.62 -9.79
CA PRO A 111 -5.05 0.65 -8.35
C PRO A 111 -4.53 -0.56 -7.58
N GLN A 112 -4.62 -1.76 -8.17
CA GLN A 112 -4.13 -3.01 -7.59
C GLN A 112 -2.61 -3.06 -7.41
N PHE A 113 -1.87 -2.16 -8.06
CA PHE A 113 -0.42 -2.09 -8.02
C PHE A 113 0.14 -0.87 -7.29
N LEU A 114 -0.70 0.03 -6.78
CA LEU A 114 -0.25 1.24 -6.10
C LEU A 114 0.67 0.93 -4.91
N GLU A 115 0.26 0.01 -4.04
CA GLU A 115 1.04 -0.35 -2.85
C GLU A 115 2.39 -0.98 -3.24
N MET A 116 2.37 -1.88 -4.22
CA MET A 116 3.57 -2.54 -4.71
C MET A 116 4.54 -1.57 -5.40
N ALA A 117 4.03 -0.62 -6.18
CA ALA A 117 4.83 0.41 -6.83
C ALA A 117 5.47 1.33 -5.76
N LYS A 118 4.69 1.76 -4.77
CA LYS A 118 5.15 2.57 -3.65
C LYS A 118 6.27 1.86 -2.88
N ASP A 119 6.09 0.60 -2.53
CA ASP A 119 7.09 -0.19 -1.81
C ASP A 119 8.36 -0.41 -2.64
N HIS A 120 8.20 -0.69 -3.94
CA HIS A 120 9.33 -0.85 -4.85
C HIS A 120 10.17 0.44 -4.93
N ILE A 121 9.52 1.60 -5.01
CA ILE A 121 10.21 2.90 -5.07
C ILE A 121 10.93 3.17 -3.76
N LYS A 122 10.27 2.99 -2.61
CA LYS A 122 10.88 3.16 -1.28
C LYS A 122 12.03 2.20 -1.00
N ALA A 123 12.00 1.00 -1.57
CA ALA A 123 13.06 0.01 -1.39
C ALA A 123 14.33 0.35 -2.20
N ARG A 124 14.20 1.08 -3.30
CA ARG A 124 15.33 1.39 -4.21
C ARG A 124 15.81 2.83 -4.14
N HIS A 125 15.01 3.70 -3.56
CA HIS A 125 15.28 5.12 -3.50
C HIS A 125 15.09 5.62 -2.06
N THR A 126 15.91 6.59 -1.66
CA THR A 126 15.78 7.25 -0.36
C THR A 126 14.99 8.54 -0.56
N PRO A 127 13.70 8.58 -0.16
CA PRO A 127 12.94 9.81 -0.18
C PRO A 127 13.39 10.73 0.96
N GLU A 128 13.47 12.01 0.67
CA GLU A 128 13.93 13.05 1.59
C GLU A 128 12.94 14.21 1.60
N ILE A 129 12.95 15.00 2.67
CA ILE A 129 12.22 16.27 2.71
C ILE A 129 13.19 17.38 2.37
N GLY A 130 12.83 18.20 1.40
CA GLY A 130 13.55 19.41 1.04
C GLY A 130 12.59 20.56 0.79
N GLU A 131 13.12 21.60 0.18
CA GLU A 131 12.37 22.79 -0.19
C GLU A 131 12.47 23.01 -1.69
N VAL A 132 11.32 23.20 -2.34
CA VAL A 132 11.22 23.55 -3.75
C VAL A 132 10.30 24.75 -3.82
N ASP A 133 10.78 25.85 -4.42
CA ASP A 133 10.02 27.10 -4.58
C ASP A 133 9.42 27.67 -3.28
N GLY A 134 10.13 27.54 -2.16
CA GLY A 134 9.67 28.04 -0.86
C GLY A 134 8.70 27.09 -0.12
N ALA A 135 8.40 25.92 -0.70
CA ALA A 135 7.48 24.95 -0.13
C ALA A 135 8.18 23.65 0.26
N VAL A 136 7.90 23.17 1.48
CA VAL A 136 8.35 21.87 1.97
C VAL A 136 7.81 20.78 1.05
N THR A 137 8.71 20.08 0.38
CA THR A 137 8.38 19.13 -0.68
C THR A 137 9.17 17.85 -0.48
N ALA A 138 8.51 16.72 -0.70
CA ALA A 138 9.17 15.43 -0.70
C ALA A 138 9.93 15.21 -2.01
N LEU A 139 11.18 14.78 -1.89
CA LEU A 139 12.15 14.62 -2.96
C LEU A 139 12.63 13.17 -3.07
N ILE A 140 12.97 12.75 -4.28
CA ILE A 140 13.71 11.50 -4.53
C ILE A 140 14.88 11.83 -5.47
N GLY A 141 16.11 11.55 -5.02
CA GLY A 141 17.30 11.83 -5.82
C GLY A 141 17.45 13.31 -6.20
N GLY A 142 17.02 14.22 -5.32
CA GLY A 142 17.05 15.67 -5.53
C GLY A 142 15.93 16.22 -6.43
N LYS A 143 15.03 15.38 -6.95
CA LYS A 143 13.87 15.80 -7.75
C LYS A 143 12.59 15.76 -6.93
N ALA A 144 11.62 16.61 -7.25
CA ALA A 144 10.29 16.52 -6.68
C ALA A 144 9.68 15.14 -6.98
N ILE A 145 9.00 14.53 -5.99
CA ILE A 145 8.42 13.18 -6.15
C ILE A 145 7.54 13.08 -7.41
N GLY A 146 6.74 14.11 -7.72
CA GLY A 146 5.91 14.10 -8.93
C GLY A 146 6.70 13.97 -10.23
N GLU A 147 7.83 14.67 -10.34
CA GLU A 147 8.73 14.60 -11.48
C GLU A 147 9.41 13.23 -11.56
N PHE A 148 9.99 12.78 -10.44
CA PHE A 148 10.62 11.47 -10.34
C PHE A 148 9.68 10.33 -10.76
N ILE A 149 8.43 10.35 -10.27
CA ILE A 149 7.45 9.31 -10.58
C ILE A 149 7.01 9.36 -12.04
N THR A 150 6.92 10.55 -12.63
CA THR A 150 6.61 10.70 -14.05
C THR A 150 7.71 10.03 -14.90
N GLU A 151 8.98 10.31 -14.62
CA GLU A 151 10.11 9.67 -15.29
C GLU A 151 10.14 8.15 -15.06
N TRP A 152 9.98 7.72 -13.80
CA TRP A 152 9.97 6.32 -13.43
C TRP A 152 8.86 5.53 -14.15
N SER A 153 7.64 6.09 -14.21
CA SER A 153 6.49 5.46 -14.87
C SER A 153 6.68 5.28 -16.37
N GLN A 154 7.46 6.16 -17.01
CA GLN A 154 7.77 6.08 -18.44
C GLN A 154 8.96 5.15 -18.73
N GLY A 155 9.79 4.89 -17.72
CA GLY A 155 10.94 3.99 -17.82
C GLY A 155 10.58 2.50 -17.77
N ASP A 156 11.60 1.66 -17.95
CA ASP A 156 11.44 0.20 -18.02
C ASP A 156 10.85 -0.42 -16.75
N SER A 157 11.15 0.16 -15.58
CA SER A 157 10.64 -0.33 -14.30
C SER A 157 9.18 0.01 -14.08
N GLY A 158 8.76 1.26 -14.40
CA GLY A 158 7.43 1.77 -14.04
C GLY A 158 6.33 1.49 -15.07
N LYS A 159 6.69 1.34 -16.36
CA LYS A 159 5.71 1.19 -17.45
C LYS A 159 4.76 0.01 -17.30
N HIS A 160 5.19 -1.05 -16.62
CA HIS A 160 4.40 -2.27 -16.40
C HIS A 160 3.33 -2.11 -15.33
N PHE A 161 3.42 -1.06 -14.51
CA PHE A 161 2.47 -0.76 -13.45
C PHE A 161 1.33 0.16 -13.91
N ILE A 162 1.49 0.82 -15.06
CA ILE A 162 0.47 1.70 -15.65
C ILE A 162 -0.76 0.85 -16.02
N ALA A 163 -1.95 1.34 -15.66
CA ALA A 163 -3.20 0.73 -16.08
C ALA A 163 -3.25 0.62 -17.61
N ALA A 164 -3.57 -0.56 -18.12
CA ALA A 164 -3.85 -0.69 -19.54
C ALA A 164 -4.91 0.34 -19.93
N PRO A 165 -4.79 1.00 -21.10
CA PRO A 165 -5.88 1.80 -21.61
C PRO A 165 -7.15 0.96 -21.60
N THR A 166 -8.30 1.57 -21.38
CA THR A 166 -9.60 0.90 -21.48
C THR A 166 -9.79 0.46 -22.93
N ASN A 167 -9.12 -0.62 -23.30
CA ASN A 167 -9.31 -1.31 -24.54
C ASN A 167 -10.65 -2.01 -24.30
N GLY A 168 -11.73 -1.35 -24.75
CA GLY A 168 -12.97 -2.06 -25.00
C GLY A 168 -12.58 -3.19 -25.92
N GLY A 169 -12.41 -4.39 -25.35
CA GLY A 169 -12.13 -5.59 -26.12
C GLY A 169 -13.19 -5.60 -27.19
N GLY A 170 -12.77 -5.36 -28.43
CA GLY A 170 -13.67 -5.37 -29.56
C GLY A 170 -14.42 -6.67 -29.45
N GLY A 171 -15.71 -6.57 -29.13
CA GLY A 171 -16.60 -7.71 -29.04
C GLY A 171 -16.40 -8.44 -30.35
N SER A 172 -15.71 -9.57 -30.28
CA SER A 172 -15.44 -10.40 -31.43
C SER A 172 -16.79 -10.87 -31.90
N ASN A 173 -17.40 -10.14 -32.85
CA ASN A 173 -18.41 -10.70 -33.71
C ASN A 173 -17.68 -11.84 -34.41
N GLY A 174 -17.96 -13.07 -33.98
CA GLY A 174 -17.30 -14.26 -34.50
C GLY A 174 -17.32 -14.22 -36.02
N SER A 175 -16.14 -14.00 -36.62
CA SER A 175 -15.97 -14.19 -38.04
C SER A 175 -15.99 -15.69 -38.27
N ASN A 176 -17.17 -16.21 -38.64
CA ASN A 176 -17.23 -17.51 -39.29
C ASN A 176 -16.72 -17.30 -40.73
N SER A 177 -15.41 -17.44 -40.88
CA SER A 177 -14.75 -17.56 -42.17
C SER A 177 -15.37 -18.73 -42.93
N GLN A 178 -16.06 -18.46 -44.04
CA GLN A 178 -15.66 -18.95 -45.37
C GLN A 178 -16.72 -18.63 -46.41
N GLY A 179 -16.26 -18.08 -47.53
CA GLY A 179 -16.95 -18.16 -48.81
C GLY A 179 -17.73 -16.90 -49.17
N LYS A 180 -17.21 -16.21 -50.19
CA LYS A 180 -18.02 -15.35 -51.05
C LYS A 180 -19.22 -16.16 -51.56
N ALA A 181 -20.35 -16.06 -50.89
CA ALA A 181 -21.64 -16.43 -51.45
C ALA A 181 -22.40 -15.12 -51.63
N GLN A 182 -22.53 -14.68 -52.89
CA GLN A 182 -23.57 -13.74 -53.27
C GLN A 182 -24.90 -14.33 -52.79
N THR A 183 -25.43 -13.80 -51.70
CA THR A 183 -26.80 -14.09 -51.28
C THR A 183 -27.72 -13.35 -52.24
N ALA A 184 -27.96 -13.93 -53.41
CA ALA A 184 -29.20 -13.68 -54.12
C ALA A 184 -30.32 -14.19 -53.20
N THR A 185 -31.11 -13.27 -52.66
CA THR A 185 -32.28 -13.53 -51.83
C THR A 185 -33.34 -14.27 -52.65
N ALA A 186 -33.20 -15.59 -52.73
CA ALA A 186 -34.15 -16.49 -53.38
C ALA A 186 -35.23 -16.91 -52.37
N ASN A 187 -36.47 -16.43 -52.56
CA ASN A 187 -37.61 -16.79 -51.73
C ASN A 187 -38.09 -18.22 -52.03
N MET A 188 -37.62 -19.19 -51.24
CA MET A 188 -37.98 -20.61 -51.38
C MET A 188 -39.26 -21.00 -50.62
N GLY A 189 -39.92 -20.06 -49.95
CA GLY A 189 -41.17 -20.28 -49.20
C GLY A 189 -42.45 -19.91 -49.96
N GLY A 190 -42.33 -19.32 -51.15
CA GLY A 190 -43.44 -18.87 -51.99
C GLY A 190 -44.14 -19.97 -52.79
N THR A 191 -44.97 -19.58 -53.76
CA THR A 191 -45.69 -20.44 -54.71
C THR A 191 -44.74 -21.27 -55.60
N ARG A 192 -45.27 -22.27 -56.31
CA ARG A 192 -44.45 -23.18 -57.14
C ARG A 192 -43.66 -22.40 -58.21
N GLU A 193 -44.28 -21.39 -58.79
CA GLU A 193 -43.72 -20.52 -59.83
C GLU A 193 -42.55 -19.71 -59.26
N GLU A 194 -42.70 -19.13 -58.08
CA GLU A 194 -41.64 -18.35 -57.40
C GLU A 194 -40.45 -19.21 -57.02
N ARG A 195 -40.69 -20.45 -56.55
CA ARG A 195 -39.61 -21.41 -56.26
C ARG A 195 -38.86 -21.83 -57.53
N THR A 196 -39.57 -21.98 -58.65
CA THR A 196 -38.95 -22.37 -59.93
C THR A 196 -38.07 -21.24 -60.47
N ALA A 197 -38.52 -19.99 -60.40
CA ALA A 197 -37.73 -18.82 -60.79
C ALA A 197 -36.48 -18.63 -59.90
N ALA A 198 -36.63 -18.86 -58.59
CA ALA A 198 -35.53 -18.81 -57.63
C ALA A 198 -34.45 -19.87 -57.91
N ILE A 199 -34.87 -21.08 -58.30
CA ILE A 199 -33.96 -22.17 -58.71
C ILE A 199 -33.26 -21.81 -60.03
N ALA A 200 -33.99 -21.30 -61.04
CA ALA A 200 -33.40 -20.92 -62.32
C ALA A 200 -32.32 -19.83 -62.17
N GLN A 201 -32.57 -18.81 -61.34
CA GLN A 201 -31.57 -17.79 -61.01
C GLN A 201 -30.36 -18.36 -60.27
N LYS A 202 -30.59 -19.26 -59.30
CA LYS A 202 -29.51 -19.84 -58.49
C LYS A 202 -28.57 -20.72 -59.30
N PHE A 203 -29.09 -21.41 -60.32
CA PHE A 203 -28.32 -22.33 -61.15
C PHE A 203 -27.95 -21.77 -62.53
N GLN A 204 -28.22 -20.47 -62.79
CA GLN A 204 -27.93 -19.79 -64.06
C GLN A 204 -28.39 -20.60 -65.28
N LEU A 205 -29.56 -21.24 -65.15
CA LEU A 205 -30.21 -21.93 -66.24
C LEU A 205 -30.82 -20.86 -67.14
N SER A 206 -30.08 -20.44 -68.16
CA SER A 206 -30.66 -19.68 -69.26
C SER A 206 -31.48 -20.65 -70.11
N ASP A 207 -32.78 -20.38 -70.21
CA ASP A 207 -33.64 -21.05 -71.18
C ASP A 207 -33.02 -20.89 -72.57
N LYS A 208 -32.82 -22.01 -73.26
CA LYS A 208 -32.60 -22.04 -74.71
C LYS A 208 -33.94 -22.19 -75.41
#